data_AF-A0A059XSG8-F1
#
_entry.id   AF-A0A059XSG8-F1
#
_cell.length_a   1.000
_cell.length_b   1.000
_cell.length_c   1.000
_cell.angle_alpha   90.00
_cell.angle_beta   90.00
_cell.angle_gamma   90.00
#
_symmetry.space_group_name_H-M   'P 1'
#
loop_
_entity.id
_entity.type
_entity.pdbx_description
1 polymer ?
#
loop_
_entity_poly.entity_id
_entity_poly.type
_entity_poly.pdbx_seq_one_letter_code
_entity_poly.pdbx_strand_id
1 'polypeptide(L)'
;MIDQGRIDEIRHLEFSRVFRGYEPREVEETLVKISEEMTELLAAYRAQQESLARVESRLSEVEKKEKLLSDTLLEAKALAESTVEAARKEADEIVRDADLSARQILSDAEERRRRAEEWFSSTREGWLFDLARIRKDTVQMVQSLESLENQWNALTWPKPPADPEGSANPLPEGD
;
A
#
# COMPACT_ATOMS: atom_id res chain seq x y z
N MET A 1 24.28 -64.08 -26.07
CA MET A 1 22.87 -63.82 -25.76
C MET A 1 22.09 -64.94 -26.42
N ILE A 2 21.18 -65.62 -25.71
CA ILE A 2 20.34 -66.65 -26.30
C ILE A 2 19.31 -65.91 -27.16
N ASP A 3 19.21 -66.29 -28.42
CA ASP A 3 18.36 -65.71 -29.44
C ASP A 3 17.68 -66.84 -30.22
N GLN A 4 16.63 -66.51 -30.97
CA GLN A 4 15.82 -67.51 -31.66
C GLN A 4 16.66 -68.39 -32.59
N GLY A 5 17.71 -67.82 -33.21
CA GLY A 5 18.63 -68.53 -34.09
C GLY A 5 19.40 -69.65 -33.37
N ARG A 6 19.92 -69.39 -32.17
CA ARG A 6 20.62 -70.42 -31.39
C ARG A 6 19.72 -71.52 -30.86
N ILE A 7 18.44 -71.21 -30.59
CA ILE A 7 17.46 -72.22 -30.17
C ILE A 7 17.16 -73.15 -31.35
N ASP A 8 17.08 -72.61 -32.57
CA ASP A 8 16.87 -73.38 -33.79
C ASP A 8 18.09 -74.24 -34.14
N GLU A 9 19.31 -73.76 -33.87
CA GLU A 9 20.55 -74.56 -33.96
C GLU A 9 20.55 -75.76 -33.00
N ILE A 10 20.05 -75.58 -31.77
CA ILE A 10 19.94 -76.67 -30.78
C ILE A 10 18.92 -77.73 -31.24
N ARG A 11 17.83 -77.29 -31.88
CA ARG A 11 16.79 -78.19 -32.40
C ARG A 11 17.30 -79.09 -33.54
N HIS A 12 18.24 -78.61 -34.35
CA HIS A 12 18.79 -79.32 -35.50
C HIS A 12 20.20 -79.88 -35.26
N LEU A 13 20.60 -80.04 -33.99
CA LEU A 13 21.95 -80.47 -33.63
C LEU A 13 22.15 -81.97 -33.93
N GLU A 14 23.08 -82.31 -34.83
CA GLU A 14 23.41 -83.70 -35.14
C GLU A 14 24.53 -84.26 -34.25
N PHE A 15 24.35 -85.48 -33.73
CA PHE A 15 25.36 -86.19 -32.93
C PHE A 15 25.99 -87.35 -33.70
N SER A 16 27.30 -87.54 -33.51
CA SER A 16 28.03 -88.69 -34.09
C SER A 16 27.67 -90.00 -33.38
N ARG A 17 27.56 -91.09 -34.16
CA ARG A 17 27.21 -92.42 -33.63
C ARG A 17 28.44 -93.14 -33.08
N VAL A 18 28.32 -93.72 -31.89
CA VAL A 18 29.36 -94.51 -31.21
C VAL A 18 28.82 -95.87 -30.75
N PHE A 19 29.69 -96.88 -30.64
CA PHE A 19 29.34 -98.30 -30.38
C PHE A 19 28.52 -98.52 -29.09
N ARG A 20 28.60 -97.59 -28.13
CA ARG A 20 27.70 -97.46 -26.98
C ARG A 20 27.30 -95.99 -26.84
N GLY A 21 26.01 -95.69 -26.95
CA GLY A 21 25.47 -94.33 -26.86
C GLY A 21 23.96 -94.35 -26.62
N TYR A 22 23.39 -93.17 -26.38
CA TYR A 22 21.95 -92.98 -26.20
C TYR A 22 21.17 -93.26 -27.49
N GLU A 23 19.89 -93.61 -27.37
CA GLU A 23 19.03 -93.84 -28.53
C GLU A 23 18.82 -92.51 -29.29
N PRO A 24 19.10 -92.45 -30.60
CA PRO A 24 18.97 -91.21 -31.37
C PRO A 24 17.58 -90.57 -31.30
N ARG A 25 16.52 -91.38 -31.24
CA ARG A 25 15.13 -90.90 -31.13
C ARG A 25 14.86 -90.17 -29.81
N GLU A 26 15.34 -90.74 -28.71
CA GLU A 26 15.16 -90.16 -27.37
C GLU A 26 15.94 -88.83 -27.25
N VAL A 27 17.14 -88.77 -27.84
CA VAL A 27 17.94 -87.55 -27.90
C VAL A 27 17.22 -86.45 -28.72
N GLU A 28 16.69 -86.80 -29.90
CA GLU A 28 15.93 -85.88 -30.76
C GLU A 28 14.70 -85.31 -30.04
N GLU A 29 13.92 -86.18 -29.39
CA GLU A 29 12.70 -85.78 -28.65
C GLU A 29 13.05 -84.87 -27.45
N THR A 30 14.21 -85.10 -26.82
CA THR A 30 14.71 -84.25 -25.74
C THR A 30 15.19 -82.90 -26.26
N LEU A 31 15.89 -82.85 -27.41
CA LEU A 31 16.32 -81.60 -28.05
C LEU A 31 15.11 -80.72 -28.43
N VAL A 32 14.04 -81.33 -28.93
CA VAL A 32 12.78 -80.63 -29.22
C VAL A 32 12.20 -80.02 -27.95
N LYS A 33 12.04 -80.80 -26.87
CA LYS A 33 11.55 -80.28 -25.57
C LYS A 33 12.40 -79.15 -25.02
N ILE A 34 13.73 -79.29 -25.04
CA ILE A 34 14.65 -78.24 -24.58
C ILE A 34 14.48 -76.98 -25.44
N SER A 35 14.34 -77.12 -26.76
CA SER A 35 14.14 -75.97 -27.65
C SER A 35 12.82 -75.25 -27.39
N GLU A 36 11.76 -75.98 -27.07
CA GLU A 36 10.44 -75.43 -26.73
C GLU A 36 10.49 -74.68 -25.39
N GLU A 37 11.03 -75.30 -24.34
CA GLU A 37 11.20 -74.67 -23.02
C GLU A 37 12.09 -73.42 -23.09
N MET A 38 13.18 -73.46 -23.86
CA MET A 38 14.03 -72.28 -24.08
C MET A 38 13.29 -71.16 -24.82
N THR A 39 12.41 -71.52 -25.76
CA THR A 39 11.59 -70.54 -26.49
C THR A 39 10.60 -69.85 -25.57
N GLU A 40 9.90 -70.60 -24.72
CA GLU A 40 8.99 -70.05 -23.72
C GLU A 40 9.73 -69.16 -22.71
N LEU A 41 10.87 -69.61 -22.22
CA LEU A 41 11.70 -68.84 -21.29
C LEU A 41 12.18 -67.51 -21.91
N LEU A 42 12.58 -67.54 -23.19
CA LEU A 42 13.00 -66.35 -23.92
C LEU A 42 11.84 -65.36 -24.11
N ALA A 43 10.64 -65.86 -24.43
CA ALA A 43 9.44 -65.03 -24.56
C ALA A 43 9.06 -64.37 -23.23
N ALA A 44 9.07 -65.14 -22.13
CA ALA A 44 8.84 -64.63 -20.78
C ALA A 44 9.89 -63.59 -20.38
N TYR A 45 11.17 -63.84 -20.66
CA TYR A 45 12.25 -62.90 -20.38
C TYR A 45 12.07 -61.58 -21.13
N ARG A 46 11.71 -61.62 -22.43
CA ARG A 46 11.43 -60.41 -23.23
C ARG A 46 10.25 -59.63 -22.67
N ALA A 47 9.15 -60.30 -22.34
CA ALA A 47 7.97 -59.66 -21.74
C ALA A 47 8.31 -59.00 -20.38
N GLN A 48 9.11 -59.68 -19.56
CA GLN A 48 9.57 -59.15 -18.27
C GLN A 48 10.46 -57.92 -18.45
N GLN A 49 11.40 -57.96 -19.41
CA GLN A 49 12.27 -56.83 -19.77
C GLN A 49 11.47 -55.61 -20.25
N GLU A 50 10.49 -55.82 -21.11
CA GLU A 50 9.61 -54.74 -21.59
C GLU A 50 8.80 -54.12 -20.44
N SER A 51 8.24 -54.96 -19.57
CA SER A 51 7.55 -54.49 -18.37
C SER A 51 8.48 -53.70 -17.44
N LEU A 52 9.71 -54.16 -17.24
CA LEU A 52 10.71 -53.50 -16.41
C LEU A 52 11.04 -52.12 -16.97
N ALA A 53 11.35 -52.03 -18.27
CA ALA A 53 11.62 -50.77 -18.96
C ALA A 53 10.45 -49.78 -18.85
N ARG A 54 9.20 -50.28 -18.95
CA ARG A 54 8.00 -49.46 -18.78
C ARG A 54 7.85 -48.93 -17.35
N VAL A 55 8.13 -49.75 -16.35
CA VAL A 55 8.07 -49.35 -14.94
C VAL A 55 9.17 -48.35 -14.62
N GLU A 56 10.40 -48.58 -15.07
CA GLU A 56 11.53 -47.65 -14.90
C GLU A 56 11.26 -46.29 -15.54
N SER A 57 10.70 -46.27 -16.76
CA SER A 57 10.28 -45.03 -17.42
C SER A 57 9.24 -44.26 -16.59
N ARG A 58 8.21 -44.96 -16.08
CA ARG A 58 7.19 -44.35 -15.21
C ARG A 58 7.78 -43.83 -13.90
N LEU A 59 8.68 -44.59 -13.29
CA LEU A 59 9.35 -44.18 -12.06
C LEU A 59 10.14 -42.89 -12.30
N SER A 60 10.94 -42.83 -13.36
CA SER A 60 11.69 -41.63 -13.73
C SER A 60 10.78 -40.41 -13.96
N GLU A 61 9.62 -40.59 -14.60
CA GLU A 61 8.65 -39.50 -14.76
C GLU A 61 8.08 -39.02 -13.42
N VAL A 62 7.76 -39.94 -12.51
CA VAL A 62 7.24 -39.62 -11.18
C VAL A 62 8.29 -38.88 -10.37
N GLU A 63 9.54 -39.36 -10.35
CA GLU A 63 10.65 -38.69 -9.66
C GLU A 63 10.89 -37.27 -10.18
N LYS A 64 10.83 -37.07 -11.50
CA LYS A 64 10.94 -35.73 -12.11
C LYS A 64 9.80 -34.80 -11.68
N LYS A 65 8.56 -35.32 -11.64
CA LYS A 65 7.39 -34.54 -11.20
C LYS A 65 7.46 -34.23 -9.70
N GLU A 66 7.90 -35.17 -8.89
CA GLU A 66 8.08 -34.98 -7.45
C GLU A 66 9.13 -33.91 -7.18
N LYS A 67 10.28 -33.97 -7.87
CA LYS A 67 11.31 -32.95 -7.78
C LYS A 67 10.79 -31.57 -8.17
N LEU A 68 10.11 -31.47 -9.31
CA LEU A 68 9.51 -30.21 -9.76
C LEU A 68 8.49 -29.68 -8.76
N LEU A 69 7.64 -30.54 -8.21
CA LEU A 69 6.65 -30.15 -7.20
C LEU A 69 7.34 -29.65 -5.93
N SER A 70 8.37 -30.36 -5.46
CA SER A 70 9.16 -29.95 -4.29
C SER A 70 9.82 -28.59 -4.49
N ASP A 71 10.47 -28.39 -5.64
CA ASP A 71 11.12 -27.11 -5.99
C ASP A 71 10.07 -25.98 -6.06
N THR A 72 8.94 -26.24 -6.72
CA THR A 72 7.83 -25.27 -6.83
C THR A 72 7.22 -24.93 -5.46
N LEU A 73 7.08 -25.90 -4.55
CA LEU A 73 6.56 -25.67 -3.20
C LEU A 73 7.51 -24.82 -2.37
N LEU A 74 8.82 -25.04 -2.51
CA LEU A 74 9.84 -24.21 -1.85
C LEU A 74 9.82 -22.79 -2.39
N GLU A 75 9.73 -22.62 -3.71
CA GLU A 75 9.60 -21.31 -4.35
C GLU A 75 8.31 -20.59 -3.94
N ALA A 76 7.18 -21.30 -3.94
CA ALA A 76 5.89 -20.74 -3.52
C ALA A 76 5.92 -20.30 -2.06
N LYS A 77 6.58 -21.08 -1.18
CA LYS A 77 6.78 -20.69 0.23
C LYS A 77 7.65 -19.44 0.35
N ALA A 78 8.79 -19.41 -0.34
CA ALA A 78 9.69 -18.26 -0.32
C ALA A 78 9.00 -16.99 -0.86
N LEU A 79 8.22 -17.12 -1.93
CA LEU A 79 7.42 -16.02 -2.48
C LEU A 79 6.34 -15.55 -1.50
N ALA A 80 5.65 -16.47 -0.81
CA ALA A 80 4.67 -16.11 0.20
C ALA A 80 5.33 -15.34 1.36
N GLU A 81 6.47 -15.81 1.85
CA GLU A 81 7.24 -15.14 2.91
C GLU A 81 7.71 -13.76 2.47
N SER A 82 8.28 -13.62 1.27
CA SER A 82 8.74 -12.32 0.76
C SER A 82 7.59 -11.34 0.53
N THR A 83 6.43 -11.84 0.09
CA THR A 83 5.23 -11.02 -0.12
C THR A 83 4.69 -10.49 1.21
N VAL A 84 4.66 -11.33 2.25
CA VAL A 84 4.25 -10.91 3.59
C VAL A 84 5.22 -9.89 4.18
N GLU A 85 6.53 -10.10 4.00
CA GLU A 85 7.55 -9.14 4.46
C GLU A 85 7.43 -7.79 3.74
N ALA A 86 7.26 -7.80 2.41
CA ALA A 86 7.05 -6.59 1.62
C ALA A 86 5.78 -5.83 2.06
N ALA A 87 4.65 -6.54 2.22
CA ALA A 87 3.40 -5.94 2.66
C ALA A 87 3.49 -5.34 4.08
N ARG A 88 4.25 -5.96 4.99
CA ARG A 88 4.51 -5.39 6.33
C ARG A 88 5.33 -4.11 6.25
N LYS A 89 6.40 -4.12 5.46
CA LYS A 89 7.25 -2.94 5.26
C LYS A 89 6.45 -1.79 4.64
N GLU A 90 5.65 -2.07 3.62
CA GLU A 90 4.80 -1.08 2.98
C GLU A 90 3.74 -0.53 3.96
N ALA A 91 3.15 -1.38 4.80
CA ALA A 91 2.24 -0.92 5.85
C ALA A 91 2.94 0.01 6.86
N ASP A 92 4.15 -0.32 7.29
CA ASP A 92 4.93 0.53 8.20
C ASP A 92 5.30 1.88 7.55
N GLU A 93 5.65 1.88 6.25
CA GLU A 93 5.90 3.09 5.47
C GLU A 93 4.64 3.95 5.36
N ILE A 94 3.47 3.36 5.06
CA ILE A 94 2.18 4.08 5.00
C ILE A 94 1.85 4.73 6.35
N VAL A 95 2.01 4.00 7.46
CA VAL A 95 1.75 4.55 8.80
C VAL A 95 2.70 5.70 9.11
N ARG A 96 3.98 5.56 8.75
CA ARG A 96 4.99 6.60 8.96
C ARG A 96 4.67 7.86 8.15
N ASP A 97 4.30 7.71 6.88
CA ASP A 97 3.96 8.83 6.00
C ASP A 97 2.67 9.52 6.47
N ALA A 98 1.70 8.75 6.96
CA ALA A 98 0.49 9.29 7.57
C ALA A 98 0.79 10.09 8.85
N ASP A 99 1.68 9.61 9.73
CA ASP A 99 2.10 10.36 10.93
C ASP A 99 2.85 11.64 10.58
N LEU A 100 3.76 11.59 9.60
CA LEU A 100 4.46 12.77 9.10
C LEU A 100 3.50 13.81 8.52
N SER A 101 2.55 13.37 7.69
CA SER A 101 1.53 14.23 7.10
C SER A 101 0.62 14.85 8.18
N ALA A 102 0.20 14.06 9.17
CA ALA A 102 -0.60 14.54 10.28
C ALA A 102 0.14 15.61 11.10
N ARG A 103 1.43 15.40 11.39
CA ARG A 103 2.28 16.40 12.07
C ARG A 103 2.43 17.68 11.28
N GLN A 104 2.61 17.59 9.96
CA GLN A 104 2.67 18.77 9.09
C GLN A 104 1.35 19.54 9.13
N ILE A 105 0.22 18.85 9.01
CA ILE A 105 -1.11 19.49 9.09
C ILE A 105 -1.31 20.18 10.44
N LEU A 106 -0.91 19.54 11.54
CA LEU A 106 -0.99 20.11 12.88
C LEU A 106 -0.13 21.38 13.01
N SER A 107 1.12 21.30 12.56
CA SER A 107 2.05 22.45 12.56
C SER A 107 1.49 23.61 11.76
N ASP A 108 1.00 23.36 10.55
CA ASP A 108 0.38 24.37 9.68
C ASP A 108 -0.86 25.00 10.34
N ALA A 109 -1.68 24.19 11.01
CA ALA A 109 -2.86 24.66 11.72
C ALA A 109 -2.48 25.53 12.93
N GLU A 110 -1.47 25.13 13.70
CA GLU A 110 -0.95 25.90 14.83
C GLU A 110 -0.36 27.24 14.37
N GLU A 111 0.41 27.24 13.28
CA GLU A 111 0.95 28.47 12.70
C GLU A 111 -0.16 29.41 12.20
N ARG A 112 -1.19 28.87 11.54
CA ARG A 112 -2.36 29.66 11.12
C ARG A 112 -3.10 30.23 12.33
N ARG A 113 -3.31 29.44 13.37
CA ARG A 113 -3.93 29.88 14.62
C ARG A 113 -3.13 31.01 15.27
N ARG A 114 -1.81 30.85 15.37
CA ARG A 114 -0.91 31.88 15.93
C ARG A 114 -1.00 33.19 15.13
N ARG A 115 -0.92 33.11 13.80
CA ARG A 115 -1.06 34.29 12.94
C ARG A 115 -2.41 34.98 13.08
N ALA A 116 -3.49 34.21 13.20
CA ALA A 116 -4.82 34.76 13.41
C ALA A 116 -4.93 35.49 14.76
N GLU A 117 -4.35 34.92 15.82
CA GLU A 117 -4.31 35.54 17.15
C GLU A 117 -3.50 36.85 17.14
N GLU A 118 -2.32 36.84 16.52
CA GLU A 118 -1.47 38.04 16.38
C GLU A 118 -2.16 39.14 15.57
N TRP A 119 -2.82 38.77 14.49
CA TRP A 119 -3.62 39.69 13.68
C TRP A 119 -4.80 40.26 14.48
N PHE A 120 -5.50 39.43 15.25
CA PHE A 120 -6.62 39.88 16.09
C PHE A 120 -6.14 40.84 17.21
N SER A 121 -5.05 40.50 17.89
CA SER A 121 -4.46 41.33 18.94
C SER A 121 -4.02 42.68 18.39
N SER A 122 -3.27 42.69 17.28
CA SER A 122 -2.81 43.94 16.66
C SER A 122 -3.97 44.81 16.15
N THR A 123 -5.00 44.21 15.56
CA THR A 123 -6.22 44.93 15.14
C THR A 123 -6.94 45.54 16.34
N ARG A 124 -7.07 44.78 17.44
CA ARG A 124 -7.68 45.26 18.68
C ARG A 124 -6.89 46.41 19.30
N GLU A 125 -5.56 46.29 19.35
CA GLU A 125 -4.69 47.35 19.86
C GLU A 125 -4.82 48.63 19.03
N GLY A 126 -4.83 48.52 17.70
CA GLY A 126 -5.07 49.64 16.79
C GLY A 126 -6.43 50.30 17.03
N TRP A 127 -7.49 49.50 17.15
CA TRP A 127 -8.83 50.01 17.41
C TRP A 127 -8.95 50.74 18.75
N LEU A 128 -8.33 50.21 19.81
CA LEU A 128 -8.28 50.85 21.12
C LEU A 128 -7.50 52.17 21.08
N PHE A 129 -6.39 52.21 20.33
CA PHE A 129 -5.62 53.42 20.12
C PHE A 129 -6.44 54.50 19.41
N ASP A 130 -7.15 54.15 18.33
CA ASP A 130 -8.01 55.07 17.59
C ASP A 130 -9.14 55.62 18.47
N LEU A 131 -9.80 54.78 19.27
CA LEU A 131 -10.81 55.24 20.22
C LEU A 131 -10.24 56.20 21.27
N ALA A 132 -9.06 55.89 21.82
CA ALA A 132 -8.39 56.77 22.78
C ALA A 132 -8.05 58.14 22.15
N ARG A 133 -7.63 58.14 20.88
CA ARG A 133 -7.40 59.35 20.10
C ARG A 133 -8.68 60.16 19.90
N ILE A 134 -9.77 59.53 19.43
CA ILE A 134 -11.07 60.21 19.24
C ILE A 134 -11.56 60.80 20.57
N ARG A 135 -11.46 60.06 21.67
CA ARG A 135 -11.81 60.55 23.00
C ARG A 135 -10.98 61.77 23.40
N LYS A 136 -9.68 61.76 23.13
CA LYS A 136 -8.79 62.89 23.42
C LYS A 136 -9.19 64.11 22.57
N ASP A 137 -9.37 63.92 21.27
CA ASP A 137 -9.66 65.00 20.32
C ASP A 137 -11.03 65.64 20.63
N THR A 138 -12.03 64.85 21.01
CA THR A 138 -13.35 65.35 21.43
C THR A 138 -13.28 66.17 22.72
N VAL A 139 -12.52 65.72 23.73
CA VAL A 139 -12.30 66.51 24.96
C VAL A 139 -11.62 67.84 24.63
N GLN A 140 -10.62 67.84 23.76
CA GLN A 140 -9.96 69.07 23.32
C GLN A 140 -10.91 70.02 22.60
N MET A 141 -11.81 69.49 21.76
CA MET A 141 -12.81 70.29 21.06
C MET A 141 -13.87 70.87 22.00
N VAL A 142 -14.29 70.13 23.03
CA VAL A 142 -15.18 70.68 24.07
C VAL A 142 -14.49 71.82 24.81
N GLN A 143 -13.24 71.64 25.21
CA GLN A 143 -12.46 72.70 25.87
C GLN A 143 -12.27 73.93 24.99
N SER A 144 -12.10 73.77 23.67
CA SER A 144 -12.00 74.90 22.76
C SER A 144 -13.33 75.64 22.61
N LEU A 145 -14.47 74.93 22.58
CA LEU A 145 -15.80 75.53 22.58
C LEU A 145 -16.07 76.33 23.87
N GLU A 146 -15.75 75.77 25.04
CA GLU A 146 -15.82 76.49 26.32
C GLU A 146 -14.97 77.77 26.29
N SER A 147 -13.77 77.69 25.70
CA SER A 147 -12.91 78.87 25.56
C SER A 147 -13.51 79.95 24.66
N LEU A 148 -14.19 79.56 23.58
CA LEU A 148 -14.88 80.48 22.67
C LEU A 148 -16.11 81.10 23.33
N GLU A 149 -16.90 80.31 24.07
CA GLU A 149 -18.03 80.83 24.85
C GLU A 149 -17.57 81.86 25.87
N ASN A 150 -16.48 81.58 26.58
CA ASN A 150 -15.88 82.54 27.51
C ASN A 150 -15.43 83.82 26.81
N GLN A 151 -14.83 83.72 25.61
CA GLN A 151 -14.47 84.88 24.80
C GLN A 151 -15.71 85.67 24.34
N TRP A 152 -16.78 84.98 23.94
CA TRP A 152 -18.03 85.61 23.53
C TRP A 152 -18.73 86.33 24.70
N ASN A 153 -18.80 85.70 25.88
CA ASN A 153 -19.34 86.30 27.10
C ASN A 153 -18.50 87.51 27.55
N ALA A 154 -17.20 87.51 27.29
CA ALA A 154 -16.33 88.66 27.53
C ALA A 154 -16.56 89.81 26.52
N LEU A 155 -17.05 89.50 25.31
CA LEU A 155 -17.59 90.47 24.36
C LEU A 155 -18.97 90.95 24.84
N THR A 156 -18.96 91.76 25.90
CA THR A 156 -20.16 92.48 26.35
C THR A 156 -20.61 93.46 25.27
N TRP A 157 -21.75 93.20 24.63
CA TRP A 157 -22.47 94.26 23.93
C TRP A 157 -22.81 95.34 24.97
N PRO A 158 -22.49 96.63 24.73
CA PRO A 158 -22.86 97.66 25.69
C PRO A 158 -24.38 97.61 25.80
N LYS A 159 -24.89 97.30 27.00
CA LYS A 159 -26.32 97.45 27.28
C LYS A 159 -26.67 98.88 26.84
N PRO A 160 -27.60 99.09 25.88
CA PRO A 160 -27.94 100.43 25.45
C PRO A 160 -28.23 101.25 26.71
N PRO A 161 -27.72 102.50 26.78
CA PRO A 161 -27.79 103.28 28.00
C PRO A 161 -29.22 103.24 28.50
N ALA A 162 -29.40 102.89 29.78
CA ALA A 162 -30.72 102.97 30.40
C ALA A 162 -31.23 104.38 30.15
N ASP A 163 -32.36 104.50 29.45
CA ASP A 163 -33.00 105.78 29.19
C ASP A 163 -33.04 106.59 30.50
N PRO A 164 -32.62 107.86 30.50
CA PRO A 164 -32.72 108.68 31.69
C PRO A 164 -34.19 108.72 32.13
N GLU A 165 -34.40 108.46 33.41
CA GLU A 165 -35.68 108.28 34.09
C GLU A 165 -36.87 109.03 33.48
N GLY A 166 -37.97 108.30 33.26
CA GLY A 166 -39.30 108.87 33.27
C GLY A 166 -39.68 109.73 32.05
N SER A 167 -40.13 109.09 30.98
CA SER A 167 -41.32 109.57 30.28
C SER A 167 -42.30 108.42 30.11
N ALA A 168 -43.21 108.32 31.07
CA ALA A 168 -44.47 107.64 30.85
C ALA A 168 -45.18 108.38 29.71
N ASN A 169 -45.33 107.72 28.57
CA ASN A 169 -46.33 108.10 27.60
C ASN A 169 -47.14 106.83 27.27
N PRO A 170 -48.37 106.69 27.77
CA PRO A 170 -49.21 105.57 27.39
C PRO A 170 -49.63 105.76 25.92
N LEU A 171 -49.46 104.71 25.12
CA LEU A 171 -50.07 104.65 23.80
C LEU A 171 -51.60 104.63 23.96
N PRO A 172 -52.35 105.38 23.13
CA PRO A 172 -53.80 105.45 23.22
C PRO A 172 -54.43 104.22 22.59
N GLU A 173 -55.33 103.55 23.31
CA GLU A 173 -56.38 102.71 22.71
C GLU A 173 -57.71 103.44 22.87
N GLY A 174 -58.42 103.54 21.75
CA GLY A 174 -59.67 104.28 21.62
C GLY A 174 -60.90 103.55 22.15
N ASP A 175 -61.96 104.36 22.18
CA ASP A 175 -63.37 104.17 22.57
C ASP A 175 -63.72 104.06 24.06
#